data_AF-A0A093F3W5-F1
#
_entry.id   AF-A0A093F3W5-F1
#
_cell.length_a   1.000
_cell.length_b   1.000
_cell.length_c   1.000
_cell.angle_alpha   90.00
_cell.angle_beta   90.00
_cell.angle_gamma   90.00
#
_symmetry.space_group_name_H-M   'P 1'
#
loop_
_entity.id
_entity.type
_entity.pdbx_description
1 polymer ?
#
loop_
_entity_poly.entity_id
_entity_poly.type
_entity_poly.pdbx_seq_one_letter_code
_entity_poly.pdbx_strand_id
1 'polypeptide(L)'
;STELPSPSTVRLDRENICAIGRRQSLREIHSLYLQQNQIEKIENLGCFPNLRFLCLAGNCIRRVENLQPLQHLRVLDLSHNQIQMLDPEELPRSLRLLDLTGNECT
;
A
#
# COMPACT_ATOMS: atom_id res chain seq x y z
N SER A 1 6.03 -18.26 27.74
CA SER A 1 5.86 -18.58 26.32
C SER A 1 4.91 -17.58 25.71
N THR A 2 5.43 -16.50 25.12
CA THR A 2 4.61 -15.52 24.40
C THR A 2 4.69 -15.90 22.93
N GLU A 3 3.63 -16.50 22.40
CA GLU A 3 3.46 -16.61 20.95
C GLU A 3 3.60 -15.18 20.38
N LEU A 4 4.57 -14.98 19.50
CA LEU A 4 4.65 -13.75 18.72
C LEU A 4 3.31 -13.60 18.00
N PRO A 5 2.61 -12.45 18.10
CA PRO A 5 1.35 -12.26 17.38
C PRO A 5 1.60 -12.57 15.91
N SER A 6 0.83 -13.52 15.37
CA SER A 6 0.87 -13.83 13.95
C SER A 6 0.60 -12.55 13.17
N PRO A 7 1.37 -12.27 12.10
CA PRO A 7 1.25 -11.03 11.36
C PRO A 7 -0.21 -10.81 10.91
N SER A 8 -0.83 -9.72 11.38
CA SER A 8 -2.25 -9.49 11.09
C SER A 8 -2.42 -9.09 9.63
N THR A 9 -3.36 -9.77 8.97
CA THR A 9 -3.78 -9.48 7.61
C THR A 9 -5.16 -8.83 7.64
N VAL A 10 -5.29 -7.69 6.98
CA VAL A 10 -6.55 -6.96 6.81
C VAL A 10 -6.95 -7.00 5.35
N ARG A 11 -8.18 -7.42 5.08
CA ARG A 11 -8.79 -7.46 3.75
C ARG A 11 -9.98 -6.51 3.69
N LEU A 12 -9.88 -5.54 2.81
CA LEU A 12 -10.85 -4.48 2.58
C LEU A 12 -11.04 -4.26 1.07
N ASP A 13 -10.94 -5.34 0.31
CA ASP A 13 -11.10 -5.31 -1.13
C ASP A 13 -12.56 -5.21 -1.56
N ARG A 14 -12.83 -4.40 -2.59
CA ARG A 14 -14.19 -4.16 -3.14
C ARG A 14 -15.19 -3.51 -2.17
N GLU A 15 -14.70 -2.69 -1.24
CA GLU A 15 -15.50 -2.03 -0.21
C GLU A 15 -15.90 -0.58 -0.57
N ASN A 16 -15.70 -0.16 -1.83
CA ASN A 16 -15.92 1.23 -2.30
C ASN A 16 -15.15 2.28 -1.46
N ILE A 17 -13.95 1.94 -1.00
CA ILE A 17 -13.12 2.84 -0.20
C ILE A 17 -12.51 3.92 -1.10
N CYS A 18 -12.68 5.19 -0.74
CA CYS A 18 -12.07 6.31 -1.48
C CYS A 18 -10.80 6.86 -0.82
N ALA A 19 -10.57 6.57 0.47
CA ALA A 19 -9.45 7.09 1.23
C ALA A 19 -8.94 6.08 2.26
N ILE A 20 -7.63 6.03 2.43
CA ILE A 20 -6.96 5.21 3.44
C ILE A 20 -7.06 5.95 4.78
N GLY A 21 -7.73 5.39 5.80
CA GLY A 21 -7.90 5.98 7.15
C GLY A 21 -7.17 5.17 8.24
N ARG A 22 -7.00 5.54 9.53
CA ARG A 22 -7.31 6.70 10.42
C ARG A 22 -6.06 6.97 11.30
N ARG A 23 -6.01 8.10 12.03
CA ARG A 23 -4.90 8.62 12.89
C ARG A 23 -4.36 7.71 14.03
N GLN A 24 -4.78 6.45 14.14
CA GLN A 24 -4.33 5.53 15.19
C GLN A 24 -3.28 4.56 14.62
N SER A 25 -2.19 4.35 15.36
CA SER A 25 -1.14 3.43 14.96
C SER A 25 -1.59 1.98 15.13
N LEU A 26 -1.61 1.22 14.03
CA LEU A 26 -2.03 -0.18 13.94
C LEU A 26 -0.80 -1.08 13.73
N ARG A 27 -0.04 -1.27 14.81
CA ARG A 27 1.26 -1.97 14.79
C ARG A 27 1.17 -3.45 14.45
N GLU A 28 0.02 -4.07 14.66
CA GLU A 28 -0.18 -5.50 14.42
C GLU A 28 -0.34 -5.84 12.92
N ILE A 29 -0.67 -4.85 12.09
CA ILE A 29 -0.97 -5.06 10.67
C ILE A 29 0.33 -5.16 9.87
N HIS A 30 0.43 -6.25 9.12
CA HIS A 30 1.57 -6.57 8.25
C HIS A 30 1.18 -6.67 6.78
N SER A 31 -0.07 -7.03 6.50
CA SER A 31 -0.59 -7.17 5.14
C SER A 31 -1.91 -6.44 5.01
N LEU A 32 -2.00 -5.55 4.02
CA LEU A 32 -3.20 -4.77 3.74
C LEU A 32 -3.62 -4.97 2.28
N TYR A 33 -4.85 -5.44 2.10
CA TYR A 33 -5.48 -5.66 0.81
C TYR A 33 -6.58 -4.61 0.61
N LEU A 34 -6.38 -3.74 -0.38
CA LEU A 34 -7.26 -2.62 -0.73
C LEU A 34 -7.58 -2.63 -2.24
N GLN A 35 -7.42 -3.77 -2.91
CA GLN A 35 -7.69 -3.86 -4.35
C GLN A 35 -9.15 -3.59 -4.69
N GLN A 36 -9.38 -3.10 -5.91
CA GLN A 36 -10.71 -2.88 -6.47
C GLN A 36 -11.57 -1.93 -5.63
N ASN A 37 -10.94 -0.85 -5.17
CA ASN A 37 -11.58 0.26 -4.49
C ASN A 37 -11.52 1.52 -5.38
N GLN A 38 -11.80 2.69 -4.81
CA GLN A 38 -11.85 3.97 -5.52
C GLN A 38 -10.79 4.94 -4.96
N ILE A 39 -9.65 4.41 -4.52
CA ILE A 39 -8.58 5.20 -3.92
C ILE A 39 -7.86 5.98 -5.01
N GLU A 40 -7.79 7.30 -4.86
CA GLU A 40 -7.11 8.18 -5.82
C GLU A 40 -5.71 8.60 -5.37
N LYS A 41 -5.44 8.53 -4.05
CA LYS A 41 -4.22 9.03 -3.43
C LYS A 41 -3.66 8.06 -2.41
N ILE A 42 -2.34 7.94 -2.42
CA ILE A 42 -1.61 7.19 -1.39
C ILE A 42 -1.40 8.13 -0.20
N GLU A 43 -2.11 7.87 0.89
CA GLU A 43 -2.05 8.70 2.09
C GLU A 43 -2.25 7.86 3.36
N ASN A 44 -1.94 8.44 4.52
CA ASN A 44 -2.19 7.87 5.86
C ASN A 44 -1.55 6.49 6.13
N LEU A 45 -0.62 6.02 5.29
CA LEU A 45 0.05 4.74 5.48
C LEU A 45 1.01 4.71 6.68
N GLY A 46 1.41 5.87 7.21
CA GLY A 46 2.20 5.98 8.45
C GLY A 46 1.52 5.37 9.68
N CYS A 47 0.23 5.06 9.61
CA CYS A 47 -0.51 4.35 10.65
C CYS A 47 -0.12 2.88 10.76
N PHE A 48 0.54 2.31 9.74
CA PHE A 48 0.92 0.89 9.67
C PHE A 48 2.45 0.74 9.68
N PRO A 49 3.13 1.02 10.83
CA PRO A 49 4.59 1.07 10.87
C PRO A 49 5.27 -0.27 10.55
N ASN A 50 4.56 -1.39 10.71
CA ASN A 50 5.05 -2.74 10.46
C ASN A 50 4.54 -3.34 9.14
N LEU A 51 3.94 -2.53 8.25
CA LEU A 51 3.39 -3.01 6.99
C LEU A 51 4.50 -3.58 6.10
N ARG A 52 4.27 -4.80 5.58
CA ARG A 52 5.20 -5.54 4.71
C ARG A 52 4.62 -5.80 3.32
N PHE A 53 3.30 -5.94 3.23
CA PHE A 53 2.59 -6.19 1.98
C PHE A 53 1.44 -5.19 1.84
N LEU A 54 1.37 -4.53 0.69
CA LEU A 54 0.28 -3.63 0.33
C LEU A 54 -0.19 -3.91 -1.09
N CYS A 55 -1.47 -4.24 -1.25
CA CYS A 55 -2.11 -4.37 -2.55
C CYS A 55 -3.12 -3.25 -2.74
N LEU A 56 -2.87 -2.41 -3.74
CA LEU A 56 -3.70 -1.28 -4.19
C LEU A 56 -4.14 -1.48 -5.65
N ALA A 57 -4.11 -2.72 -6.16
CA ALA A 57 -4.44 -3.02 -7.53
C ALA A 57 -5.87 -2.61 -7.91
N GLY A 58 -6.08 -2.11 -9.13
CA GLY A 58 -7.42 -1.77 -9.59
C GLY A 58 -8.06 -0.60 -8.83
N ASN A 59 -7.27 0.43 -8.50
CA ASN A 59 -7.75 1.69 -7.91
C ASN A 59 -7.61 2.83 -8.94
N CYS A 60 -7.75 4.08 -8.51
CA CYS A 60 -7.67 5.28 -9.34
C CYS A 60 -6.42 6.13 -9.04
N ILE A 61 -5.33 5.50 -8.60
CA ILE A 61 -4.11 6.20 -8.17
C ILE A 61 -3.38 6.77 -9.38
N ARG A 62 -3.01 8.06 -9.32
CA ARG A 62 -2.32 8.76 -10.43
C ARG A 62 -0.85 9.04 -10.19
N ARG A 63 -0.42 9.01 -8.93
CA ARG A 63 0.95 9.30 -8.52
C ARG A 63 1.37 8.37 -7.39
N VAL A 64 2.61 7.91 -7.48
CA VAL A 64 3.29 7.23 -6.38
C VAL A 64 3.86 8.31 -5.46
N GLU A 65 3.38 8.37 -4.23
CA GLU A 65 3.79 9.36 -3.23
C GLU A 65 3.60 8.78 -1.81
N ASN A 66 4.27 9.38 -0.81
CA ASN A 66 4.07 9.07 0.61
C ASN A 66 4.43 7.63 1.04
N LEU A 67 5.23 6.91 0.25
CA LEU A 67 5.65 5.55 0.57
C LEU A 67 7.03 5.46 1.24
N GLN A 68 7.88 6.49 1.09
CA GLN A 68 9.21 6.57 1.72
C GLN A 68 9.24 6.19 3.22
N PRO A 69 8.28 6.61 4.06
CA PRO A 69 8.30 6.28 5.50
C PRO A 69 8.08 4.80 5.82
N LEU A 70 7.65 3.97 4.87
CA LEU A 70 7.30 2.56 5.09
C LEU A 70 8.55 1.67 5.09
N GLN A 71 9.33 1.75 6.17
CA GLN A 71 10.64 1.10 6.34
C GLN A 71 10.62 -0.45 6.27
N HIS A 72 9.44 -1.05 6.34
CA HIS A 72 9.26 -2.51 6.33
C HIS A 72 8.51 -3.04 5.10
N LEU A 73 8.02 -2.16 4.22
CA LEU A 73 7.28 -2.56 3.04
C LEU A 73 8.19 -3.31 2.07
N ARG A 74 7.83 -4.55 1.74
CA ARG A 74 8.60 -5.44 0.85
C ARG A 74 7.90 -5.65 -0.48
N VAL A 75 6.58 -5.69 -0.47
CA VAL A 75 5.77 -5.97 -1.66
C VAL A 75 4.72 -4.88 -1.80
N LEU A 76 4.70 -4.27 -2.98
CA LEU A 76 3.72 -3.25 -3.36
C LEU A 76 3.14 -3.61 -4.72
N ASP A 77 1.83 -3.80 -4.75
CA ASP A 77 1.08 -4.00 -5.98
C ASP A 77 0.25 -2.74 -6.26
N LEU A 78 0.62 -2.03 -7.31
CA LEU A 78 -0.04 -0.85 -7.86
C LEU A 78 -0.59 -1.13 -9.26
N SER A 79 -0.71 -2.40 -9.67
CA SER A 79 -1.21 -2.77 -10.99
C SER A 79 -2.61 -2.20 -11.26
N HIS A 80 -2.92 -1.96 -12.54
CA HIS A 80 -4.21 -1.46 -12.99
C HIS A 80 -4.65 -0.18 -12.27
N ASN A 81 -3.76 0.82 -12.21
CA ASN A 81 -4.04 2.18 -11.75
C ASN A 81 -3.84 3.17 -12.92
N GLN A 82 -3.73 4.47 -12.63
CA GLN A 82 -3.59 5.56 -13.61
C GLN A 82 -2.26 6.31 -13.43
N ILE A 83 -1.21 5.60 -13.01
CA ILE A 83 0.08 6.20 -12.70
C ILE A 83 0.81 6.57 -13.99
N GLN A 84 1.09 7.86 -14.17
CA GLN A 84 1.72 8.40 -15.38
C GLN A 84 3.24 8.39 -15.33
N MET A 85 3.80 8.55 -14.14
CA MET A 85 5.24 8.56 -13.93
C MET A 85 5.57 7.98 -12.57
N LEU A 86 6.68 7.26 -12.51
CA LEU A 86 7.27 6.79 -11.28
C LEU A 86 8.51 7.61 -10.99
N ASP A 87 8.54 8.25 -9.83
CA ASP A 87 9.78 8.74 -9.24
C ASP A 87 10.33 7.66 -8.30
N PRO A 88 11.50 7.05 -8.59
CA PRO A 88 12.12 6.09 -7.70
C PRO A 88 12.41 6.65 -6.30
N GLU A 89 12.57 7.97 -6.15
CA GLU A 89 12.77 8.64 -4.86
C GLU A 89 11.52 8.62 -3.98
N GLU A 90 10.36 8.20 -4.47
CA GLU A 90 9.14 7.99 -3.67
C GLU A 90 9.02 6.56 -3.11
N LEU A 91 9.80 5.61 -3.63
CA LEU A 91 9.71 4.20 -3.26
C LEU A 91 10.51 3.87 -1.98
N PRO A 92 9.91 3.14 -1.02
CA PRO A 92 10.60 2.80 0.22
C PRO A 92 11.82 1.92 -0.07
N ARG A 93 12.95 2.23 0.57
CA ARG A 93 14.21 1.47 0.40
C ARG A 93 14.10 -0.01 0.75
N SER A 94 13.08 -0.41 1.51
CA SER A 94 12.82 -1.81 1.85
C SER A 94 12.16 -2.61 0.73
N LEU A 95 11.63 -1.95 -0.31
CA LEU A 95 10.83 -2.58 -1.36
C LEU A 95 11.66 -3.59 -2.15
N ARG A 96 11.07 -4.75 -2.42
CA ARG A 96 11.70 -5.86 -3.15
C ARG A 96 10.92 -6.24 -4.40
N LEU A 97 9.61 -6.07 -4.36
CA LEU A 97 8.70 -6.36 -5.45
C LEU A 97 7.76 -5.17 -5.62
N LEU A 98 7.74 -4.65 -6.84
CA LEU A 98 6.82 -3.62 -7.30
C LEU A 98 6.11 -4.15 -8.54
N ASP A 99 4.79 -4.18 -8.52
CA ASP A 99 3.98 -4.39 -9.72
C ASP A 99 3.31 -3.07 -10.14
N LEU A 100 3.56 -2.66 -11.38
CA LEU A 100 2.97 -1.48 -12.02
C LEU A 100 2.21 -1.83 -13.29
N THR A 101 1.99 -3.11 -13.59
CA THR A 101 1.36 -3.57 -14.81
C THR A 101 0.01 -2.87 -15.05
N GLY A 102 -0.22 -2.35 -16.25
CA GLY A 102 -1.48 -1.69 -16.59
C GLY A 102 -1.63 -0.28 -16.02
N ASN A 103 -0.52 0.41 -15.76
CA ASN A 103 -0.48 1.86 -15.55
C ASN A 103 -0.05 2.58 -16.84
N GLU A 104 -0.18 3.91 -16.87
CA GLU A 104 0.22 4.72 -18.03
C GLU A 104 1.76 4.81 -18.19
N CYS A 105 2.53 4.51 -17.13
CA CYS A 105 4.00 4.53 -17.13
C CYS A 105 4.68 3.22 -17.57
N THR A 106 3.91 2.16 -17.86
CA THR A 106 4.40 0.83 -18.28
C THR A 106 3.95 0.49 -19.69
#